data_AF-X0RWH9-F1
#
_entry.id   AF-X0RWH9-F1
#
_cell.length_a   1.000
_cell.length_b   1.000
_cell.length_c   1.000
_cell.angle_alpha   90.00
_cell.angle_beta   90.00
_cell.angle_gamma   90.00
#
_symmetry.space_group_name_H-M   'P 1'
#
loop_
_entity.id
_entity.type
_entity.pdbx_description
1 polymer ?
#
loop_
_entity_poly.entity_id
_entity_poly.type
_entity_poly.pdbx_seq_one_letter_code
_entity_poly.pdbx_strand_id
1 'polypeptide(L)'
;MTDSESNIKDLIQEYLLDEGLLRNKIPIDGKKLEFGFQFIFPPGPIAQKMVVIKPKNKDLIVISNPIQIAPQHVEVLNSLKDNRKIYFFKDIRKFFLAKDVFFRIDTQNSRYEISDQIFLKKDGTISKNSFYRSIRKVFTCSAYSNMILNEYCSGQIKPEDLSKSKDFTSDFSLYS
;
A
#
# COMPACT_ATOMS: atom_id res chain seq x y z
N MET A 1 -1.11 -30.32 -12.88
CA MET A 1 -1.14 -29.06 -12.10
C MET A 1 -1.33 -27.95 -13.12
N THR A 2 -2.55 -27.49 -13.38
CA THR A 2 -2.76 -26.49 -14.46
C THR A 2 -4.02 -25.61 -14.38
N ASP A 3 -5.06 -25.91 -13.59
CA ASP A 3 -6.33 -25.16 -13.73
C ASP A 3 -6.63 -24.09 -12.65
N SER A 4 -5.98 -24.13 -11.48
CA SER A 4 -6.29 -23.18 -10.39
C SER A 4 -5.51 -21.86 -10.46
N GLU A 5 -4.31 -21.86 -11.04
CA GLU A 5 -3.41 -20.69 -11.06
C GLU A 5 -3.88 -19.58 -12.01
N SER A 6 -4.48 -19.94 -13.15
CA SER A 6 -5.11 -18.97 -14.07
C SER A 6 -6.32 -18.30 -13.42
N ASN A 7 -7.12 -19.04 -12.65
CA ASN A 7 -8.40 -18.58 -12.17
C ASN A 7 -8.30 -17.38 -11.21
N ILE A 8 -7.40 -17.43 -10.22
CA ILE A 8 -7.28 -16.32 -9.26
C ILE A 8 -6.73 -15.03 -9.88
N LYS A 9 -5.76 -15.14 -10.80
CA LYS A 9 -5.19 -13.98 -11.48
C LYS A 9 -6.26 -13.24 -12.29
N ASP A 10 -7.03 -14.00 -13.07
CA ASP A 10 -8.08 -13.47 -13.92
C ASP A 10 -9.22 -12.88 -13.07
N LEU A 11 -9.58 -13.54 -11.96
CA LEU A 11 -10.57 -13.04 -11.00
C LEU A 11 -10.18 -11.69 -10.37
N ILE A 12 -8.93 -11.55 -9.91
CA ILE A 12 -8.45 -10.28 -9.34
C ILE A 12 -8.41 -9.18 -10.40
N GLN A 13 -8.01 -9.54 -11.62
CA GLN A 13 -8.02 -8.62 -12.75
C GLN A 13 -9.45 -8.14 -13.06
N GLU A 14 -10.43 -9.05 -13.10
CA GLU A 14 -11.84 -8.75 -13.31
C GLU A 14 -12.36 -7.79 -12.25
N TYR A 15 -12.14 -8.08 -10.96
CA TYR A 15 -12.56 -7.19 -9.88
C TYR A 15 -12.04 -5.77 -10.07
N LEU A 16 -10.73 -5.62 -10.33
CA LEU A 16 -10.12 -4.31 -10.54
C LEU A 16 -10.61 -3.59 -11.80
N LEU A 17 -10.98 -4.33 -12.86
CA LEU A 17 -11.52 -3.77 -14.10
C LEU A 17 -12.95 -3.31 -13.94
N ASP A 18 -13.80 -4.09 -13.27
CA ASP A 18 -15.22 -3.77 -13.02
C ASP A 18 -15.39 -2.39 -12.37
N GLU A 19 -14.48 -2.06 -11.45
CA GLU A 19 -14.51 -0.79 -10.70
C GLU A 19 -13.61 0.30 -11.32
N GLY A 20 -13.02 0.05 -12.50
CA GLY A 20 -12.16 1.02 -13.20
C GLY A 20 -10.83 1.35 -12.49
N LEU A 21 -10.35 0.47 -11.62
CA LEU A 21 -9.20 0.71 -10.73
C LEU A 21 -7.87 0.21 -11.30
N LEU A 22 -7.88 -0.82 -12.15
CA LEU A 22 -6.66 -1.41 -12.70
C LEU A 22 -5.84 -0.37 -13.48
N ARG A 23 -4.52 -0.38 -13.32
CA ARG A 23 -3.61 0.48 -14.10
C ARG A 23 -2.58 -0.32 -14.87
N ASN A 24 -1.75 -1.07 -14.17
CA ASN A 24 -0.64 -1.79 -14.78
C ASN A 24 -0.55 -3.22 -14.24
N LYS A 25 -0.01 -4.11 -15.06
CA LYS A 25 0.53 -5.39 -14.59
C LYS A 25 1.94 -5.13 -14.07
N ILE A 26 2.29 -5.67 -12.91
CA ILE A 26 3.63 -5.53 -12.35
C ILE A 26 4.56 -6.46 -13.13
N PRO A 27 5.69 -5.98 -13.68
CA PRO A 27 6.70 -6.84 -14.29
C PRO A 27 7.19 -7.87 -13.28
N ILE A 28 7.04 -9.15 -13.61
CA ILE A 28 7.30 -10.25 -12.67
C ILE A 28 8.74 -10.70 -12.83
N ASP A 29 9.53 -10.59 -11.76
CA ASP A 29 10.68 -11.49 -11.59
C ASP A 29 10.13 -12.86 -11.17
N GLY A 30 10.12 -13.81 -12.11
CA GLY A 30 9.47 -15.13 -11.99
C GLY A 30 9.96 -16.01 -10.83
N LYS A 31 10.96 -15.55 -10.08
CA LYS A 31 11.44 -16.20 -8.86
C LYS A 31 10.58 -15.91 -7.63
N LYS A 32 9.89 -14.76 -7.55
CA LYS A 32 9.27 -14.27 -6.31
C LYS A 32 7.75 -14.20 -6.35
N LEU A 33 7.19 -13.77 -7.47
CA LEU A 33 5.75 -13.53 -7.63
C LEU A 33 5.17 -14.42 -8.73
N GLU A 34 3.93 -14.85 -8.56
CA GLU A 34 3.12 -15.49 -9.60
C GLU A 34 2.39 -14.44 -10.45
N PHE A 35 1.84 -13.41 -9.80
CA PHE A 35 1.31 -12.22 -10.48
C PHE A 35 1.34 -11.00 -9.58
N GLY A 36 1.19 -9.83 -10.20
CA GLY A 36 0.96 -8.59 -9.50
C GLY A 36 0.24 -7.57 -10.37
N PHE A 37 -0.62 -6.77 -9.76
CA PHE A 37 -1.30 -5.65 -10.38
C PHE A 37 -1.09 -4.38 -9.58
N GLN A 38 -0.84 -3.30 -10.29
CA GLN A 38 -0.94 -1.95 -9.74
C GLN A 38 -2.31 -1.38 -10.09
N PHE A 39 -2.96 -0.80 -9.10
CA PHE A 39 -4.28 -0.18 -9.24
C PHE A 39 -4.33 1.13 -8.47
N ILE A 40 -5.41 1.89 -8.66
CA ILE A 40 -5.66 3.10 -7.87
C ILE A 40 -6.83 2.91 -6.90
N PHE A 41 -6.77 3.56 -5.75
CA PHE A 41 -7.90 3.66 -4.84
C PHE A 41 -7.75 4.89 -3.92
N PRO A 42 -8.84 5.62 -3.59
CA PRO A 42 -10.18 5.53 -4.18
C PRO A 42 -10.17 5.95 -5.66
N PRO A 43 -11.25 5.67 -6.42
CA PRO A 43 -11.39 6.24 -7.77
C PRO A 43 -11.51 7.76 -7.69
N GLY A 44 -10.94 8.47 -8.66
CA GLY A 44 -11.05 9.93 -8.77
C GLY A 44 -9.70 10.64 -8.99
N PRO A 45 -9.69 11.97 -8.93
CA PRO A 45 -8.49 12.78 -9.21
C PRO A 45 -7.42 12.67 -8.14
N ILE A 46 -7.78 12.37 -6.89
CA ILE A 46 -6.87 12.22 -5.75
C ILE A 46 -6.80 10.75 -5.36
N ALA A 47 -6.27 9.93 -6.27
CA ALA A 47 -6.18 8.48 -6.08
C ALA A 47 -4.78 8.05 -5.66
N GLN A 48 -4.70 7.08 -4.74
CA GLN A 48 -3.42 6.49 -4.34
C GLN A 48 -3.12 5.26 -5.18
N LYS A 49 -1.86 5.10 -5.56
CA LYS A 49 -1.37 3.88 -6.21
C LYS A 49 -1.21 2.79 -5.14
N MET A 50 -1.85 1.66 -5.34
CA MET A 50 -1.77 0.48 -4.49
C MET A 50 -1.38 -0.73 -5.35
N VAL A 51 -0.95 -1.81 -4.69
CA VAL A 51 -0.58 -3.05 -5.37
C VAL A 51 -1.30 -4.24 -4.76
N VAL A 52 -1.64 -5.21 -5.61
CA VAL A 52 -2.01 -6.56 -5.19
C VAL A 52 -1.01 -7.51 -5.82
N ILE A 53 -0.46 -8.40 -5.02
CA ILE A 53 0.53 -9.40 -5.46
C ILE A 53 0.15 -10.78 -4.94
N LYS A 54 0.51 -11.79 -5.72
CA LYS A 54 0.45 -13.19 -5.35
C LYS A 54 1.88 -13.72 -5.24
N PRO A 55 2.39 -13.94 -4.02
CA PRO A 55 3.68 -14.58 -3.84
C PRO A 55 3.67 -16.00 -4.38
N LYS A 56 4.83 -16.44 -4.88
CA LYS A 56 5.00 -17.79 -5.42
C LYS A 56 4.87 -18.85 -4.33
N ASN A 57 4.14 -19.92 -4.62
CA ASN A 57 3.95 -21.08 -3.72
C ASN A 57 3.27 -20.70 -2.39
N LYS A 58 2.37 -19.71 -2.38
CA LYS A 58 1.62 -19.28 -1.19
C LYS A 58 0.13 -19.17 -1.48
N ASP A 59 -0.74 -19.73 -0.65
CA ASP A 59 -2.20 -19.67 -0.85
C ASP A 59 -2.81 -18.38 -0.31
N LEU A 60 -2.23 -17.23 -0.68
CA LEU A 60 -2.72 -15.91 -0.29
C LEU A 60 -2.41 -14.88 -1.36
N ILE A 61 -3.20 -13.81 -1.41
CA ILE A 61 -2.80 -12.55 -2.03
C ILE A 61 -2.45 -11.53 -0.94
N VAL A 62 -1.58 -10.59 -1.30
CA VAL A 62 -1.24 -9.44 -0.48
C VAL A 62 -1.74 -8.19 -1.17
N ILE A 63 -2.48 -7.36 -0.45
CA ILE A 63 -2.78 -5.99 -0.86
C ILE A 63 -1.87 -5.07 -0.07
N SER A 64 -1.10 -4.21 -0.75
CA SER A 64 -0.23 -3.26 -0.08
C SER A 64 -0.30 -1.85 -0.66
N ASN A 65 0.05 -0.88 0.20
CA ASN A 65 0.21 0.52 -0.13
C ASN A 65 1.61 0.97 0.31
N PRO A 66 2.58 0.93 -0.62
CA PRO A 66 3.91 1.44 -0.37
C PRO A 66 3.94 2.96 -0.57
N ILE A 67 4.45 3.68 0.43
CA ILE A 67 4.37 5.13 0.53
C ILE A 67 5.79 5.70 0.68
N GLN A 68 6.14 6.58 -0.26
CA GLN A 68 7.30 7.45 -0.17
C GLN A 68 6.83 8.82 0.30
N ILE A 69 7.31 9.30 1.46
CA ILE A 69 6.99 10.63 1.94
C ILE A 69 7.61 11.66 0.98
N ALA A 70 6.81 12.65 0.58
CA ALA A 70 7.24 13.68 -0.36
C ALA A 70 8.41 14.49 0.21
N PRO A 71 9.39 14.91 -0.62
CA PRO A 71 10.59 15.61 -0.14
C PRO A 71 10.30 16.81 0.77
N GLN A 72 9.29 17.62 0.46
CA GLN A 72 8.90 18.79 1.26
C GLN A 72 8.50 18.39 2.70
N HIS A 73 7.76 17.29 2.85
CA HIS A 73 7.37 16.78 4.16
C HIS A 73 8.57 16.18 4.89
N VAL A 74 9.51 15.54 4.17
CA VAL A 74 10.75 15.02 4.77
C VAL A 74 11.63 16.16 5.30
N GLU A 75 11.78 17.25 4.55
CA GLU A 75 12.51 18.44 4.96
C GLU A 75 11.93 19.03 6.25
N VAL A 76 10.61 19.19 6.32
CA VAL A 76 9.91 19.65 7.53
C VAL A 76 10.12 18.66 8.68
N LEU A 77 9.90 17.36 8.48
CA LEU A 77 10.11 16.36 9.53
C LEU A 77 11.54 16.39 10.09
N ASN A 78 12.54 16.56 9.23
CA ASN A 78 13.95 16.64 9.62
C ASN A 78 14.28 17.95 10.37
N SER A 79 13.54 19.04 10.14
CA SER A 79 13.74 20.32 10.83
C SER A 79 13.09 20.37 12.21
N LEU A 80 12.16 19.45 12.51
CA LEU A 80 11.50 19.39 13.81
C LEU A 80 12.50 19.05 14.93
N LYS A 81 12.39 19.78 16.04
CA LYS A 81 13.21 19.57 17.24
C LYS A 81 12.77 18.31 18.02
N ASP A 82 13.54 17.96 19.05
CA ASP A 82 13.18 16.97 20.07
C ASP A 82 12.78 15.58 19.53
N ASN A 83 13.44 15.13 18.45
CA ASN A 83 13.18 13.83 17.82
C ASN A 83 11.73 13.65 17.33
N ARG A 84 10.99 14.72 17.04
CA ARG A 84 9.60 14.67 16.57
C ARG A 84 9.40 13.81 15.32
N LYS A 85 10.39 13.76 14.41
CA LYS A 85 10.38 12.79 13.28
C LYS A 85 10.22 11.34 13.75
N ILE A 86 10.95 10.95 14.80
CA ILE A 86 10.87 9.59 15.35
C ILE A 86 9.49 9.36 15.99
N TYR A 87 8.91 10.38 16.63
CA TYR A 87 7.56 10.27 17.20
C TYR A 87 6.49 10.10 16.13
N PHE A 88 6.59 10.79 14.99
CA PHE A 88 5.72 10.54 13.83
C PHE A 88 5.73 9.06 13.42
N PHE A 89 6.91 8.47 13.21
CA PHE A 89 7.00 7.04 12.85
C PHE A 89 6.53 6.10 13.96
N LYS A 90 6.71 6.46 15.24
CA LYS A 90 6.17 5.70 16.37
C LYS A 90 4.65 5.76 16.43
N ASP A 91 4.05 6.90 16.12
CA ASP A 91 2.59 7.07 16.19
C ASP A 91 1.90 6.30 15.07
N ILE A 92 2.41 6.36 13.83
CA ILE A 92 1.86 5.53 12.74
C ILE A 92 2.07 4.03 13.04
N ARG A 93 3.19 3.64 13.66
CA ARG A 93 3.43 2.25 14.07
C ARG A 93 2.39 1.76 15.09
N LYS A 94 2.13 2.54 16.14
CA LYS A 94 1.10 2.21 17.14
C LYS A 94 -0.27 2.07 16.48
N PHE A 95 -0.58 2.99 15.56
CA PHE A 95 -1.83 2.97 14.82
C PHE A 95 -1.96 1.73 13.93
N PHE A 96 -0.92 1.35 13.19
CA PHE A 96 -0.92 0.13 12.37
C PHE A 96 -1.10 -1.15 13.20
N LEU A 97 -0.45 -1.23 14.37
CA LEU A 97 -0.67 -2.33 15.32
C LEU A 97 -2.14 -2.39 15.78
N ALA A 98 -2.74 -1.24 16.11
CA ALA A 98 -4.14 -1.18 16.53
C ALA A 98 -5.14 -1.50 15.41
N LYS A 99 -4.74 -1.36 14.13
CA LYS A 99 -5.56 -1.69 12.96
C LYS A 99 -5.34 -3.09 12.43
N ASP A 100 -4.47 -3.87 13.07
CA ASP A 100 -4.17 -5.26 12.69
C ASP A 100 -3.74 -5.35 11.22
N VAL A 101 -2.82 -4.48 10.80
CA VAL A 101 -2.20 -4.52 9.46
C VAL A 101 -0.72 -4.87 9.58
N PHE A 102 -0.19 -5.50 8.55
CA PHE A 102 1.25 -5.69 8.41
C PHE A 102 1.88 -4.38 7.94
N PHE A 103 3.11 -4.12 8.35
CA PHE A 103 3.82 -2.90 7.95
C PHE A 103 5.34 -3.06 7.95
N ARG A 104 6.00 -2.26 7.12
CA ARG A 104 7.45 -2.05 7.12
C ARG A 104 7.72 -0.55 7.15
N ILE A 105 8.56 -0.09 8.06
CA ILE A 105 8.92 1.33 8.17
C ILE A 105 10.43 1.47 8.01
N ASP A 106 10.84 2.33 7.08
CA ASP A 106 12.22 2.70 6.83
C ASP A 106 12.35 4.21 7.10
N THR A 107 12.75 4.50 8.34
CA THR A 107 12.88 5.87 8.84
C THR A 107 14.04 6.63 8.21
N GLN A 108 15.04 5.91 7.69
CA GLN A 108 16.21 6.49 7.03
C GLN A 108 15.80 7.04 5.66
N ASN A 109 15.07 6.25 4.88
CA ASN A 109 14.59 6.65 3.55
C ASN A 109 13.21 7.32 3.56
N SER A 110 12.64 7.56 4.75
CA SER A 110 11.34 8.20 4.95
C SER A 110 10.22 7.57 4.12
N ARG A 111 10.17 6.23 4.14
CA ARG A 111 9.19 5.43 3.42
C ARG A 111 8.61 4.35 4.32
N TYR A 112 7.40 3.92 4.02
CA TYR A 112 6.73 2.85 4.74
C TYR A 112 5.78 2.10 3.82
N GLU A 113 5.51 0.84 4.14
CA GLU A 113 4.52 0.01 3.47
C GLU A 113 3.49 -0.46 4.49
N ILE A 114 2.22 -0.44 4.10
CA ILE A 114 1.11 -1.02 4.83
C ILE A 114 0.54 -2.16 3.99
N SER A 115 0.24 -3.31 4.58
CA SER A 115 -0.35 -4.42 3.85
C SER A 115 -1.33 -5.24 4.67
N ASP A 116 -2.18 -5.96 3.95
CA ASP A 116 -3.14 -6.92 4.48
C ASP A 116 -3.13 -8.16 3.57
N GLN A 117 -3.47 -9.31 4.15
CA GLN A 117 -3.39 -10.61 3.46
C GLN A 117 -4.77 -11.24 3.36
N ILE A 118 -5.07 -11.85 2.22
CA ILE A 118 -6.28 -12.64 2.03
C ILE A 118 -5.88 -14.05 1.59
N PHE A 119 -6.16 -15.03 2.44
CA PHE A 119 -5.97 -16.44 2.11
C PHE A 119 -7.00 -16.90 1.09
N LEU A 120 -6.54 -17.71 0.13
CA LEU A 120 -7.39 -18.33 -0.87
C LEU A 120 -8.26 -19.41 -0.20
N LYS A 121 -9.48 -19.60 -0.72
CA LYS A 121 -10.29 -20.76 -0.38
C LYS A 121 -9.67 -22.02 -1.00
N LYS A 122 -10.17 -23.20 -0.60
CA LYS A 122 -9.74 -24.50 -1.15
C LYS A 122 -9.91 -24.60 -2.67
N ASP A 123 -10.86 -23.86 -3.23
CA ASP A 123 -11.12 -23.77 -4.67
C ASP A 123 -10.21 -22.73 -5.39
N GLY A 124 -9.28 -22.10 -4.68
CA GLY A 124 -8.39 -21.06 -5.20
C GLY A 124 -9.00 -19.67 -5.30
N THR A 125 -10.26 -19.47 -4.88
CA THR A 125 -10.96 -18.18 -5.05
C THR A 125 -10.93 -17.29 -3.80
N ILE A 126 -11.25 -16.01 -3.98
CA ILE A 126 -11.61 -15.08 -2.91
C ILE A 126 -12.88 -14.33 -3.29
N SER A 127 -13.61 -13.78 -2.31
CA SER A 127 -14.80 -12.97 -2.62
C SER A 127 -14.42 -11.52 -2.98
N LYS A 128 -15.17 -10.91 -3.91
CA LYS A 128 -15.07 -9.47 -4.23
C LYS A 128 -15.19 -8.61 -2.96
N ASN A 129 -16.12 -8.96 -2.08
CA ASN A 129 -16.30 -8.26 -0.79
C ASN A 129 -15.07 -8.31 0.12
N SER A 130 -14.44 -9.48 0.29
CA SER A 130 -13.21 -9.59 1.10
C SER A 130 -12.05 -8.81 0.47
N PHE A 131 -11.95 -8.84 -0.86
CA PHE A 131 -10.93 -8.10 -1.62
C PHE A 131 -11.06 -6.58 -1.36
N TYR A 132 -12.23 -6.00 -1.59
CA TYR A 132 -12.44 -4.56 -1.36
C TYR A 132 -12.41 -4.15 0.11
N ARG A 133 -12.80 -5.03 1.03
CA ARG A 133 -12.65 -4.75 2.47
C ARG A 133 -11.18 -4.59 2.84
N SER A 134 -10.30 -5.44 2.32
CA SER A 134 -8.87 -5.36 2.54
C SER A 134 -8.24 -4.12 1.88
N ILE A 135 -8.62 -3.79 0.63
CA ILE A 135 -8.22 -2.52 -0.03
C ILE A 135 -8.59 -1.33 0.85
N ARG A 136 -9.85 -1.24 1.33
CA ARG A 136 -10.30 -0.14 2.20
C ARG A 136 -9.53 -0.09 3.52
N LYS A 137 -9.23 -1.24 4.13
CA LYS A 137 -8.46 -1.32 5.38
C LYS A 137 -7.07 -0.72 5.19
N VAL A 138 -6.33 -1.15 4.17
CA VAL A 138 -4.99 -0.63 3.86
C VAL A 138 -5.02 0.84 3.47
N PHE A 139 -5.97 1.25 2.61
CA PHE A 139 -6.13 2.65 2.21
C PHE A 139 -6.42 3.56 3.39
N THR A 140 -7.36 3.18 4.27
CA THR A 140 -7.73 4.01 5.43
C THR A 140 -6.55 4.17 6.37
N CYS A 141 -5.70 3.15 6.51
CA CYS A 141 -4.49 3.27 7.30
C CYS A 141 -3.50 4.28 6.71
N SER A 142 -3.32 4.26 5.38
CA SER A 142 -2.51 5.26 4.67
C SER A 142 -3.09 6.67 4.83
N ALA A 143 -4.38 6.84 4.61
CA ALA A 143 -5.06 8.13 4.71
C ALA A 143 -4.89 8.73 6.12
N TYR A 144 -5.08 7.92 7.16
CA TYR A 144 -4.86 8.37 8.54
C TYR A 144 -3.39 8.71 8.83
N SER A 145 -2.45 7.94 8.26
CA SER A 145 -1.01 8.24 8.38
C SER A 145 -0.64 9.58 7.74
N ASN A 146 -1.27 9.93 6.62
CA ASN A 146 -1.12 11.25 6.01
C ASN A 146 -1.73 12.36 6.86
N MET A 147 -2.83 12.11 7.57
CA MET A 147 -3.38 13.07 8.54
C MET A 147 -2.39 13.34 9.67
N ILE A 148 -1.81 12.30 10.27
CA ILE A 148 -0.75 12.44 11.29
C ILE A 148 0.45 13.20 10.71
N LEU A 149 0.89 12.87 9.49
CA LEU A 149 1.99 13.59 8.84
C LEU A 149 1.70 15.08 8.73
N ASN A 150 0.50 15.44 8.28
CA ASN A 150 0.07 16.83 8.15
C ASN A 150 0.02 17.55 9.50
N GLU A 151 -0.38 16.87 10.57
CA GLU A 151 -0.35 17.44 11.93
C GLU A 151 1.09 17.75 12.37
N TYR A 152 2.02 16.83 12.12
CA TYR A 152 3.44 17.04 12.43
C TYR A 152 4.07 18.15 11.58
N CYS A 153 3.59 18.35 10.35
CA CYS A 153 4.04 19.38 9.44
C CYS A 153 3.21 20.68 9.49
N SER A 154 2.20 20.75 10.36
CA SER A 154 1.25 21.86 10.41
C SER A 154 1.94 23.20 10.68
N GLY A 155 1.48 24.25 9.98
CA GLY A 155 2.08 25.59 10.05
C GLY A 155 3.39 25.76 9.28
N GLN A 156 3.92 24.71 8.64
CA GLN A 156 5.18 24.78 7.87
C GLN A 156 5.05 24.40 6.39
N ILE A 157 3.90 23.86 5.97
CA ILE A 157 3.63 23.45 4.58
C ILE A 157 2.43 24.24 4.05
N LYS A 158 2.56 24.82 2.85
CA LYS A 158 1.45 25.53 2.19
C LYS A 158 0.49 24.53 1.52
N PRO A 159 -0.80 24.87 1.37
CA PRO A 159 -1.77 23.99 0.70
C PRO A 159 -1.34 23.54 -0.71
N GLU A 160 -0.59 24.39 -1.43
CA GLU A 160 -0.10 24.09 -2.78
C GLU A 160 0.92 22.93 -2.84
N ASP A 161 1.61 22.62 -1.74
CA ASP A 161 2.69 21.63 -1.69
C ASP A 161 2.19 20.19 -1.48
N LEU A 162 0.90 19.99 -1.21
CA LEU A 162 0.29 18.70 -0.87
C LEU A 162 0.14 17.71 -2.05
N SER A 163 0.39 18.16 -3.29
CA SER A 163 -0.01 17.44 -4.51
C SER A 163 1.05 16.55 -5.16
N LYS A 164 2.22 16.32 -4.55
CA LYS A 164 3.37 15.66 -5.21
C LYS A 164 3.85 14.39 -4.50
N SER A 165 3.19 13.25 -4.71
CA SER A 165 3.73 11.94 -4.32
C SER A 165 4.60 11.35 -5.45
N LYS A 166 5.76 10.78 -5.10
CA LYS A 166 6.62 10.03 -6.06
C LYS A 166 6.11 8.61 -6.28
N ASP A 167 6.50 8.03 -7.41
CA ASP A 167 6.15 6.65 -7.80
C ASP A 167 6.83 5.59 -6.94
N PHE A 168 6.13 4.47 -6.75
CA PHE A 168 6.63 3.28 -6.05
C PHE A 168 7.74 2.58 -6.84
N THR A 169 8.74 2.08 -6.13
CA THR A 169 9.78 1.17 -6.63
C THR A 169 9.64 -0.20 -5.94
N SER A 170 9.67 -1.29 -6.69
CA SER A 170 9.38 -2.66 -6.20
C SER A 170 10.41 -3.24 -5.21
N ASP A 171 11.51 -2.53 -4.97
CA ASP A 171 12.60 -2.92 -4.07
C ASP A 171 12.22 -2.83 -2.58
N PHE A 172 11.12 -2.15 -2.25
CA PHE A 172 10.67 -1.94 -0.87
C PHE A 172 9.27 -2.50 -0.63
N SER A 173 9.17 -3.82 -0.56
CA SER A 173 8.00 -4.52 -0.04
C SER A 173 8.42 -5.50 1.07
N LEU A 174 7.47 -5.85 1.94
CA LEU A 174 7.52 -6.97 2.88
C LEU A 174 7.60 -8.32 2.16
N TYR A 175 7.20 -8.35 0.89
CA TYR A 175 7.03 -9.58 0.11
C TYR A 175 7.79 -9.56 -1.22
N SER A 176 8.72 -8.61 -1.40
CA SER A 176 9.68 -8.59 -2.50
C SER A 176 11.01 -9.26 -2.15
#